data_AF-A0A968EYG1-F1
#
_entry.id   AF-A0A968EYG1-F1
#
_cell.length_a   1.000
_cell.length_b   1.000
_cell.length_c   1.000
_cell.angle_alpha   90.00
_cell.angle_beta   90.00
_cell.angle_gamma   90.00
#
_symmetry.space_group_name_H-M   'P 1'
#
loop_
_entity.id
_entity.type
_entity.pdbx_description
1 polymer ?
#
loop_
_entity_poly.entity_id
_entity_poly.type
_entity_poly.pdbx_seq_one_letter_code
_entity_poly.pdbx_strand_id
1 'polypeptide(L)'
;MKEVVSKKIALALGAGGARGLAHIGILEEIERSGIRIDFVAGSSIGAMIGALYCLYGNAADVREHLKEFLTNEELQKKWDSFVPHNHNNDGRKKGHLFDELRMFINRQYLKVAVMTKKSLASREDLMNSLEQIFDGKTTDDLKIPFAACSVDLL
;
A
#
# COMPACT_ATOMS: atom_id res chain seq x y z
N MET A 1 -10.94 42.88 -13.63
CA MET A 1 -11.14 41.46 -13.96
C MET A 1 -10.88 40.67 -12.68
N LYS A 2 -11.88 40.01 -12.08
CA LYS A 2 -11.65 39.20 -10.87
C LYS A 2 -10.87 37.95 -11.29
N GLU A 3 -9.73 37.68 -10.68
CA GLU A 3 -9.07 36.38 -10.78
C GLU A 3 -10.07 35.30 -10.39
N VAL A 4 -10.37 34.41 -11.34
CA VAL A 4 -11.11 33.19 -11.02
C VAL A 4 -10.10 32.26 -10.38
N VAL A 5 -10.02 32.29 -9.05
CA VAL A 5 -9.24 31.31 -8.28
C VAL A 5 -9.81 29.93 -8.60
N SER A 6 -9.06 29.09 -9.32
CA SER A 6 -9.47 27.72 -9.56
C SER A 6 -9.62 26.99 -8.22
N LYS A 7 -10.71 26.23 -8.05
CA LYS A 7 -10.90 25.46 -6.82
C LYS A 7 -9.81 24.39 -6.76
N LYS A 8 -9.04 24.40 -5.67
CA LYS A 8 -8.06 23.35 -5.39
C LYS A 8 -8.76 22.11 -4.86
N ILE A 9 -8.36 20.93 -5.33
CA ILE A 9 -8.92 19.65 -4.91
C ILE A 9 -7.84 18.85 -4.19
N ALA A 10 -8.15 18.42 -2.97
CA ALA A 10 -7.31 17.51 -2.19
C ALA A 10 -7.97 16.13 -2.11
N LEU A 11 -7.17 15.07 -2.32
CA LEU A 11 -7.61 13.68 -2.22
C LEU A 11 -7.08 13.05 -0.94
N ALA A 12 -7.97 12.45 -0.15
CA ALA A 12 -7.61 11.72 1.07
C ALA A 12 -7.79 10.20 0.87
N LEU A 13 -6.71 9.44 1.01
CA LEU A 13 -6.67 7.98 0.81
C LEU A 13 -6.55 7.24 2.14
N GLY A 14 -7.60 6.52 2.51
CA GLY A 14 -7.65 5.75 3.76
C GLY A 14 -6.75 4.51 3.78
N ALA A 15 -6.56 3.96 4.99
CA ALA A 15 -5.97 2.63 5.18
C ALA A 15 -6.93 1.51 4.71
N GLY A 16 -6.47 0.25 4.73
CA GLY A 16 -7.31 -0.87 4.30
C GLY A 16 -6.58 -2.17 3.96
N GLY A 17 -5.26 -2.24 4.20
CA GLY A 17 -4.44 -3.40 3.84
C GLY A 17 -4.52 -3.71 2.34
N ALA A 18 -4.52 -5.00 1.98
CA ALA A 18 -4.57 -5.44 0.58
C ALA A 18 -5.79 -4.92 -0.21
N ARG A 19 -6.93 -4.66 0.46
CA ARG A 19 -8.12 -4.10 -0.20
C ARG A 19 -7.89 -2.65 -0.68
N GLY A 20 -6.90 -1.97 -0.13
CA GLY A 20 -6.52 -0.62 -0.52
C GLY A 20 -5.99 -0.51 -1.94
N LEU A 21 -5.65 -1.62 -2.61
CA LEU A 21 -5.32 -1.61 -4.05
C LEU A 21 -6.47 -1.04 -4.91
N ALA A 22 -7.71 -1.05 -4.40
CA ALA A 22 -8.85 -0.38 -5.04
C ALA A 22 -8.65 1.14 -5.23
N HIS A 23 -7.77 1.79 -4.46
CA HIS A 23 -7.42 3.20 -4.64
C HIS A 23 -6.89 3.50 -6.04
N ILE A 24 -6.21 2.54 -6.68
CA ILE A 24 -5.71 2.68 -8.05
C ILE A 24 -6.88 2.90 -9.02
N GLY A 25 -7.93 2.08 -8.92
CA GLY A 25 -9.12 2.21 -9.77
C GLY A 25 -9.87 3.53 -9.57
N ILE A 26 -9.87 4.05 -8.33
CA ILE A 26 -10.42 5.39 -8.03
C ILE A 26 -9.58 6.48 -8.71
N LEU A 27 -8.25 6.41 -8.62
CA LEU A 27 -7.36 7.37 -9.28
C LEU A 27 -7.56 7.37 -10.80
N GLU A 28 -7.65 6.19 -11.42
CA GLU A 28 -7.93 6.06 -12.85
C GLU A 28 -9.28 6.71 -13.24
N GLU A 29 -10.32 6.60 -12.41
CA GLU A 29 -11.62 7.21 -12.71
C GLU A 29 -11.61 8.74 -12.53
N ILE A 30 -10.90 9.23 -11.51
CA ILE A 30 -10.68 10.67 -11.31
C ILE A 30 -9.97 11.27 -12.53
N GLU A 31 -8.95 10.59 -13.04
CA GLU A 31 -8.23 10.99 -14.27
C GLU A 31 -9.14 10.98 -15.49
N ARG A 32 -9.91 9.89 -15.70
CA ARG A 32 -10.89 9.79 -16.80
C ARG A 32 -11.95 10.90 -16.75
N SER A 33 -12.32 11.34 -15.54
CA SER A 33 -13.27 12.41 -15.31
C SER A 33 -12.68 13.82 -15.55
N GLY A 34 -11.37 13.93 -15.81
CA GLY A 34 -10.68 15.21 -16.00
C GLY A 34 -10.54 16.03 -14.71
N ILE A 35 -10.67 15.39 -13.54
CA ILE A 35 -10.54 16.05 -12.25
C ILE A 35 -9.05 16.12 -11.90
N ARG A 36 -8.51 17.34 -11.82
CA ARG A 36 -7.14 17.59 -11.38
C ARG A 36 -7.05 17.53 -9.85
N ILE A 37 -6.17 16.68 -9.34
CA ILE A 37 -5.82 16.64 -7.92
C ILE A 37 -4.63 17.59 -7.68
N ASP A 38 -4.76 18.49 -6.70
CA ASP A 38 -3.72 19.47 -6.34
C ASP A 38 -2.94 19.08 -5.07
N PHE A 39 -3.47 18.14 -4.28
CA PHE A 39 -2.85 17.65 -3.05
C PHE A 39 -3.33 16.23 -2.73
N VAL A 40 -2.46 15.38 -2.19
CA VAL A 40 -2.84 14.04 -1.71
C VAL A 40 -2.43 13.86 -0.25
N ALA A 41 -3.33 13.32 0.56
CA ALA A 41 -3.02 12.81 1.89
C ALA A 41 -3.34 11.32 1.96
N GLY A 42 -2.55 10.52 2.67
CA GLY A 42 -2.83 9.09 2.79
C GLY A 42 -2.41 8.45 4.10
N SER A 43 -3.01 7.30 4.45
CA SER A 43 -2.64 6.49 5.62
C SER A 43 -2.39 5.02 5.23
N SER A 44 -1.32 4.41 5.77
CA SER A 44 -0.95 3.02 5.47
C SER A 44 -0.87 2.75 3.96
N ILE A 45 -1.63 1.79 3.44
CA ILE A 45 -1.71 1.50 1.99
C ILE A 45 -2.14 2.71 1.16
N GLY A 46 -2.99 3.59 1.69
CA GLY A 46 -3.38 4.83 1.03
C GLY A 46 -2.23 5.85 0.96
N ALA A 47 -1.34 5.86 1.97
CA ALA A 47 -0.12 6.67 1.93
C ALA A 47 0.83 6.16 0.85
N MET A 48 1.01 4.84 0.77
CA MET A 48 1.87 4.20 -0.21
C MET A 48 1.39 4.47 -1.65
N ILE A 49 0.13 4.19 -1.94
CA ILE A 49 -0.46 4.43 -3.27
C ILE A 49 -0.49 5.94 -3.59
N GLY A 50 -0.84 6.78 -2.61
CA GLY A 50 -0.87 8.23 -2.77
C GLY A 50 0.51 8.82 -3.09
N ALA A 51 1.56 8.36 -2.41
CA ALA A 51 2.93 8.78 -2.66
C ALA A 51 3.38 8.37 -4.07
N LEU A 52 3.13 7.12 -4.47
CA LEU A 52 3.44 6.65 -5.84
C LEU A 52 2.68 7.46 -6.88
N TYR A 53 1.41 7.77 -6.63
CA TYR A 53 0.62 8.61 -7.52
C TYR A 53 1.19 10.01 -7.66
N CYS A 54 1.60 10.63 -6.55
CA CYS A 54 2.24 11.93 -6.57
C CYS A 54 3.60 11.91 -7.29
N LEU A 55 4.30 10.78 -7.24
CA LEU A 55 5.59 10.58 -7.89
C LEU A 55 5.47 10.41 -9.41
N TYR A 56 4.63 9.46 -9.85
CA TYR A 56 4.46 9.18 -11.28
C TYR A 56 3.55 10.20 -11.98
N GLY A 57 2.57 10.75 -11.26
CA GLY A 57 1.61 11.72 -11.77
C GLY A 57 0.51 11.12 -12.64
N ASN A 58 0.42 9.78 -12.75
CA ASN A 58 -0.70 9.10 -13.37
C ASN A 58 -0.97 7.73 -12.73
N ALA A 59 -2.21 7.24 -12.81
CA ALA A 59 -2.61 5.99 -12.17
C ALA A 59 -2.09 4.72 -12.88
N ALA A 60 -1.83 4.81 -14.20
CA ALA A 60 -1.37 3.68 -14.98
C ALA A 60 0.05 3.22 -14.59
N ASP A 61 0.96 4.17 -14.39
CA ASP A 61 2.33 3.91 -13.95
C ASP A 61 2.35 3.38 -12.51
N VAL A 62 1.50 3.92 -11.62
CA VAL A 62 1.33 3.40 -10.26
C VAL A 62 0.91 1.92 -10.29
N ARG A 63 -0.03 1.58 -11.17
CA ARG A 63 -0.52 0.21 -11.32
C ARG A 63 0.57 -0.74 -11.78
N GLU A 64 1.33 -0.36 -12.81
CA GLU A 64 2.41 -1.23 -13.33
C GLU A 64 3.51 -1.40 -12.28
N HIS A 65 3.96 -0.30 -11.67
CA HIS A 65 4.97 -0.33 -10.63
C HIS A 65 4.57 -1.20 -9.43
N LEU A 66 3.34 -1.06 -8.95
CA LEU A 66 2.83 -1.90 -7.85
C LEU A 66 2.71 -3.36 -8.26
N LYS A 67 2.34 -3.65 -9.50
CA LYS A 67 2.28 -5.03 -9.99
C LYS A 67 3.66 -5.65 -10.00
N GLU A 68 4.67 -4.96 -10.53
CA GLU A 68 6.07 -5.41 -10.50
C GLU A 68 6.54 -5.66 -9.06
N PHE A 69 6.34 -4.68 -8.18
CA PHE A 69 6.68 -4.77 -6.75
C PHE A 69 6.01 -5.98 -6.07
N LEU A 70 4.71 -6.19 -6.27
CA LEU A 70 3.96 -7.28 -5.65
C LEU A 70 4.31 -8.67 -6.22
N THR A 71 4.82 -8.73 -7.46
CA THR A 71 5.28 -9.98 -8.09
C THR A 71 6.73 -10.34 -7.78
N ASN A 72 7.45 -9.48 -7.06
CA ASN A 72 8.83 -9.75 -6.65
C ASN A 72 8.90 -10.97 -5.71
N GLU A 73 9.66 -11.98 -6.11
CA GLU A 73 9.83 -13.24 -5.36
C GLU A 73 10.38 -13.02 -3.95
N GLU A 74 11.25 -12.03 -3.75
CA GLU A 74 11.84 -11.73 -2.44
C GLU A 74 10.77 -11.18 -1.49
N LEU A 75 9.90 -10.30 -2.00
CA LEU A 75 8.78 -9.76 -1.25
C LEU A 75 7.73 -10.82 -0.97
N GLN A 76 7.45 -11.73 -1.91
CA GLN A 76 6.58 -12.88 -1.66
C GLN A 76 7.13 -13.79 -0.56
N LYS A 77 8.43 -14.14 -0.59
CA LYS A 77 9.06 -14.95 0.46
C LYS A 77 9.00 -14.28 1.83
N LYS A 78 9.24 -12.97 1.90
CA LYS A 78 9.11 -12.18 3.13
C LYS A 78 7.65 -12.15 3.60
N TRP A 79 6.70 -11.89 2.71
CA TRP A 79 5.28 -11.89 3.03
C TRP A 79 4.79 -13.26 3.55
N ASP A 80 5.21 -14.35 2.93
CA ASP A 80 4.88 -15.72 3.35
C ASP A 80 5.42 -16.05 4.74
N SER A 81 6.55 -15.46 5.13
CA SER A 81 7.10 -15.61 6.48
C SER A 81 6.28 -14.88 7.55
N PHE A 82 5.60 -13.77 7.18
CA PHE A 82 4.75 -12.98 8.08
C PHE A 82 3.29 -13.46 8.11
N VAL A 83 2.77 -13.85 6.95
CA VAL A 83 1.40 -14.33 6.76
C VAL A 83 1.49 -15.57 5.87
N PRO A 84 1.66 -16.77 6.45
CA PRO A 84 1.78 -17.99 5.67
C PRO A 84 0.56 -18.16 4.76
N HIS A 85 0.73 -17.94 3.45
CA HIS A 85 -0.26 -18.23 2.44
C HIS A 85 -0.06 -19.65 1.92
N ASN A 86 -1.17 -20.35 1.70
CA ASN A 86 -1.16 -21.68 1.12
C ASN A 86 -0.93 -21.53 -0.38
N HIS A 87 0.23 -21.95 -0.88
CA HIS A 87 0.49 -22.03 -2.31
C HIS A 87 -0.26 -23.25 -2.88
N ASN A 88 -1.59 -23.18 -2.95
CA ASN A 88 -2.43 -24.22 -3.54
C ASN A 88 -2.72 -23.86 -5.00
N ASN A 89 -1.73 -24.08 -5.86
CA ASN A 89 -1.96 -24.17 -7.30
C ASN A 89 -1.63 -25.57 -7.82
N ASP A 90 -2.00 -26.58 -7.04
CA ASP A 90 -1.90 -27.97 -7.46
C ASP A 90 -3.15 -28.70 -6.98
N GLY A 91 -3.90 -29.31 -7.91
CA GLY A 91 -5.29 -29.76 -7.77
C GLY A 91 -5.56 -30.92 -6.79
N ARG A 92 -5.12 -30.80 -5.53
CA ARG A 92 -5.42 -31.77 -4.47
C ARG A 92 -6.42 -31.19 -3.47
N LYS A 93 -7.66 -31.68 -3.54
CA LYS A 93 -8.57 -31.68 -2.38
C LYS A 93 -7.90 -32.44 -1.24
N LYS A 94 -7.48 -31.77 -0.15
CA LYS A 94 -7.40 -32.31 1.23
C LYS A 94 -6.81 -31.25 2.18
N GLY A 95 -7.63 -30.71 3.10
CA GLY A 95 -7.09 -29.88 4.19
C GLY A 95 -7.99 -28.91 4.97
N HIS A 96 -9.28 -28.74 4.63
CA HIS A 96 -10.14 -27.65 5.18
C HIS A 96 -9.93 -27.32 6.67
N LEU A 97 -9.92 -28.32 7.56
CA LEU A 97 -9.81 -28.09 9.01
C LEU A 97 -8.40 -27.68 9.48
N PHE A 98 -7.34 -28.26 8.91
CA PHE A 98 -5.95 -27.93 9.29
C PHE A 98 -5.56 -26.54 8.78
N ASP A 99 -6.00 -26.20 7.57
CA ASP A 99 -5.80 -24.86 7.00
C ASP A 99 -6.55 -23.80 7.81
N GLU A 100 -7.81 -24.07 8.19
CA GLU A 100 -8.60 -23.20 9.06
C GLU A 100 -7.97 -23.03 10.45
N LEU A 101 -7.47 -24.11 11.05
CA LEU A 101 -6.77 -24.06 12.33
C LEU A 101 -5.48 -23.23 12.25
N ARG A 102 -4.70 -23.39 11.19
CA ARG A 102 -3.48 -22.60 10.96
C ARG A 102 -3.81 -21.12 10.76
N MET A 103 -4.83 -20.80 9.97
CA MET A 103 -5.30 -19.42 9.78
C MET A 103 -5.77 -18.79 11.10
N PHE A 104 -6.48 -19.56 11.93
CA PHE A 104 -6.91 -19.11 13.25
C PHE A 104 -5.71 -18.78 14.14
N ILE A 105 -4.74 -19.69 14.26
CA ILE A 105 -3.52 -19.49 15.06
C ILE A 105 -2.75 -18.26 14.58
N ASN A 106 -2.54 -18.11 13.27
CA ASN A 106 -1.85 -16.96 12.69
C ASN A 106 -2.57 -15.64 13.01
N ARG A 107 -3.90 -15.61 12.92
CA ARG A 107 -4.69 -14.43 13.29
C ARG A 107 -4.55 -14.08 14.77
N GLN A 108 -4.54 -15.07 15.68
CA GLN A 108 -4.35 -14.80 17.10
C GLN A 108 -2.93 -14.29 17.39
N TYR A 109 -1.92 -14.91 16.79
CA TYR A 109 -0.54 -14.45 16.91
C TYR A 109 -0.36 -13.02 16.42
N LEU A 110 -0.89 -12.66 15.23
CA LEU A 110 -0.85 -11.30 14.70
C LEU A 110 -1.51 -10.29 15.64
N LYS A 111 -2.69 -10.61 16.20
CA LYS A 111 -3.36 -9.74 17.19
C LYS A 111 -2.48 -9.50 18.41
N VAL A 112 -1.89 -10.55 18.97
CA VAL A 112 -0.99 -10.43 20.13
C VAL A 112 0.27 -9.66 19.75
N ALA A 113 0.86 -9.93 18.60
CA ALA A 113 2.09 -9.26 18.14
C ALA A 113 1.89 -7.77 17.93
N VAL A 114 0.77 -7.33 17.34
CA VAL A 114 0.42 -5.90 17.18
C VAL A 114 0.28 -5.19 18.53
N MET A 115 -0.15 -5.89 19.58
CA MET A 115 -0.32 -5.32 20.92
C MET A 115 0.94 -5.37 21.79
N THR A 116 1.84 -6.34 21.54
CA THR A 116 2.98 -6.64 22.42
C THR A 116 4.33 -6.28 21.83
N LYS A 117 4.44 -6.17 20.49
CA LYS A 117 5.69 -5.78 19.83
C LYS A 117 5.64 -4.31 19.45
N LYS A 118 6.77 -3.62 19.66
CA LYS A 118 6.97 -2.22 19.23
C LYS A 118 6.90 -2.05 17.70
N SER A 119 7.32 -3.07 16.96
CA SER A 119 7.21 -3.10 15.49
C SER A 119 6.96 -4.53 15.03
N LEU A 120 6.20 -4.66 13.94
CA LEU A 120 5.98 -5.94 13.26
C LEU A 120 7.15 -6.32 12.34
N ALA A 121 7.93 -5.35 11.86
CA ALA A 121 9.07 -5.56 10.97
C ALA A 121 10.32 -4.87 11.53
N SER A 122 11.51 -5.37 11.16
CA SER A 122 12.74 -4.67 11.49
C SER A 122 12.81 -3.33 10.75
N ARG A 123 13.58 -2.39 11.28
CA ARG A 123 13.79 -1.10 10.63
C ARG A 123 14.43 -1.31 9.26
N GLU A 124 15.40 -2.20 9.18
CA GLU A 124 16.13 -2.53 7.97
C GLU A 124 15.18 -3.08 6.89
N ASP A 125 14.31 -4.04 7.24
CA ASP A 125 13.33 -4.60 6.30
C ASP A 125 12.35 -3.54 5.80
N LEU A 126 11.89 -2.65 6.69
CA LEU A 126 11.02 -1.53 6.34
C LEU A 126 11.71 -0.56 5.38
N MET A 127 12.93 -0.14 5.68
CA MET A 127 13.68 0.79 4.83
C MET A 127 14.01 0.18 3.47
N ASN A 128 14.43 -1.09 3.44
CA ASN A 128 14.68 -1.81 2.18
C ASN A 128 13.41 -1.92 1.34
N SER A 129 12.25 -2.17 1.96
CA SER A 129 10.97 -2.22 1.25
C SER A 129 10.56 -0.86 0.68
N LEU A 130 10.82 0.22 1.42
CA LEU A 130 10.58 1.59 0.95
C LEU A 130 11.52 1.98 -0.20
N GLU A 131 12.80 1.60 -0.11
CA GLU A 131 13.77 1.86 -1.16
C GLU A 131 13.41 1.11 -2.45
N GLN A 132 12.97 -0.15 -2.34
CA GLN A 132 12.49 -0.94 -3.47
C GLN A 132 11.19 -0.38 -4.07
N ILE A 133 10.22 0.04 -3.24
CA ILE A 133 8.94 0.52 -3.78
C ILE A 133 9.02 1.93 -4.36
N PHE A 134 9.95 2.78 -3.92
CA PHE A 134 10.08 4.14 -4.44
C PHE A 134 11.27 4.31 -5.40
N ASP A 135 12.02 3.24 -5.70
CA ASP A 135 13.30 3.25 -6.43
C ASP A 135 14.28 4.29 -5.86
N GLY A 136 14.33 4.41 -4.53
CA GLY A 136 15.14 5.41 -3.83
C GLY A 136 14.68 6.87 -4.00
N LYS A 137 13.55 7.13 -4.68
CA LYS A 137 12.99 8.49 -4.82
C LYS A 137 12.43 9.00 -3.49
N THR A 138 12.47 10.31 -3.32
CA THR A 138 12.14 11.02 -2.08
C THR A 138 10.96 11.96 -2.27
N THR A 139 10.59 12.69 -1.21
CA THR A 139 9.51 13.69 -1.27
C THR A 139 9.80 14.84 -2.24
N ASP A 140 11.08 15.09 -2.54
CA ASP A 140 11.49 16.17 -3.44
C ASP A 140 11.21 15.84 -4.91
N ASP A 141 11.03 14.55 -5.22
CA ASP A 141 10.76 14.05 -6.57
C ASP A 141 9.25 14.08 -6.93
N LEU A 142 8.39 14.45 -5.98
CA LEU A 142 6.95 14.39 -6.14
C LEU A 142 6.43 15.53 -7.05
N LYS A 143 5.62 15.16 -8.03
CA LYS A 143 4.94 16.09 -8.96
C LYS A 143 3.72 16.76 -8.32
N ILE A 144 3.14 16.13 -7.31
CA ILE A 144 1.98 16.60 -6.56
C ILE A 144 2.35 16.63 -5.08
N PRO A 145 2.04 17.72 -4.35
CA PRO A 145 2.25 17.77 -2.91
C PRO A 145 1.55 16.63 -2.17
N PHE A 146 2.27 15.98 -1.24
CA PHE A 146 1.82 14.80 -0.54
C PHE A 146 2.01 14.92 0.98
N ALA A 147 1.11 14.33 1.76
CA ALA A 147 1.28 14.09 3.19
C ALA A 147 0.90 12.65 3.58
N ALA A 148 1.78 12.00 4.34
CA ALA A 148 1.46 10.74 4.99
C ALA A 148 0.95 11.00 6.42
N CYS A 149 -0.21 10.44 6.74
CA CYS A 149 -0.71 10.37 8.11
C CYS A 149 -0.18 9.09 8.75
N SER A 150 0.90 9.24 9.52
CA SER A 150 1.39 8.27 10.49
C SER A 150 0.89 8.66 11.87
N VAL A 151 0.22 7.75 12.57
CA VAL A 151 0.11 7.87 14.03
C VAL A 151 1.45 7.43 14.61
N ASP A 152 2.10 8.27 15.40
CA ASP A 152 3.10 7.80 16.34
C ASP A 152 2.39 6.79 17.25
N LEU A 153 2.68 5.51 17.06
CA LEU A 153 2.43 4.53 18.12
C LEU A 153 3.58 4.74 19.10
N LEU A 154 3.31 5.55 20.13
CA LEU A 154 4.12 5.76 21.33
C LEU A 154 5.04 4.57 21.67
#